data_AF-A0AA40BQ90-F1
#
_entry.id   AF-A0AA40BQ90-F1
#
_cell.length_a   1.000
_cell.length_b   1.000
_cell.length_c   1.000
_cell.angle_alpha   90.00
_cell.angle_beta   90.00
_cell.angle_gamma   90.00
#
_symmetry.space_group_name_H-M   'P 1'
#
loop_
_entity.id
_entity.type
_entity.pdbx_description
1 polymer ?
#
loop_
_entity_poly.entity_id
_entity_poly.type
_entity_poly.pdbx_seq_one_letter_code
_entity_poly.pdbx_strand_id
1 'polypeptide(L)'
;MADDEGAAYWESVYGQPIHVYGPGPATTGGLLERMTEDEYAAHVRQKMWEKTHAGLVEERARRERERRAGDEERRAGEAERARIRVEMERSLRRGEERRRRRGWEGYLGRWKAWAGSGGGGVEGIPWPVVEGKGEGKEREEAVRVFFVEGLGLEEVGEREFAARLKEERVRWHPDKMQQRLGGTVDEGVMREVTATFQVIDRLWNDTRGK
;
A
#
# COMPACT_ATOMS: atom_id res chain seq x y z
N MET A 1 27.64 -96.98 -41.16
CA MET A 1 26.22 -96.57 -41.31
C MET A 1 25.80 -95.75 -40.09
N ALA A 2 26.38 -94.56 -39.92
CA ALA A 2 26.07 -93.65 -38.80
C ALA A 2 26.30 -92.17 -39.13
N ASP A 3 26.47 -91.81 -40.42
CA ASP A 3 26.75 -90.43 -40.85
C ASP A 3 25.60 -89.78 -41.65
N ASP A 4 24.66 -90.56 -42.19
CA ASP A 4 23.61 -90.02 -43.06
C ASP A 4 22.46 -89.36 -42.28
N GLU A 5 22.29 -89.68 -41.00
CA GLU A 5 21.23 -89.10 -40.16
C GLU A 5 21.59 -87.70 -39.62
N GLY A 6 22.88 -87.41 -39.43
CA GLY A 6 23.35 -86.10 -38.98
C GLY A 6 23.19 -85.02 -40.04
N ALA A 7 23.39 -85.38 -41.32
CA ALA A 7 23.26 -84.47 -42.45
C ALA A 7 21.82 -83.95 -42.61
N ALA A 8 20.82 -84.84 -42.47
CA ALA A 8 19.40 -84.48 -42.59
C ALA A 8 18.93 -83.51 -41.49
N TYR A 9 19.49 -83.62 -40.28
CA TYR A 9 19.15 -82.68 -39.19
C TYR A 9 19.61 -81.26 -39.50
N TRP A 10 20.86 -81.09 -39.97
CA TRP A 10 21.39 -79.78 -40.31
C TRP A 10 20.76 -79.17 -41.57
N GLU A 11 20.36 -80.01 -42.53
CA GLU A 11 19.61 -79.57 -43.71
C GLU A 11 18.21 -79.06 -43.33
N SER A 12 17.59 -79.59 -42.27
CA SER A 12 16.29 -79.07 -41.80
C SER A 12 16.41 -77.72 -41.06
N VAL A 13 17.52 -77.49 -40.37
CA VAL A 13 17.79 -76.26 -39.60
C VAL A 13 18.26 -75.11 -40.49
N TYR A 14 19.03 -75.40 -41.55
CA TYR A 14 19.62 -74.38 -42.43
C TYR A 14 19.12 -74.44 -43.89
N GLY A 15 18.31 -75.43 -44.26
CA GLY A 15 17.74 -75.58 -45.60
C GLY A 15 16.40 -74.87 -45.79
N GLN A 16 15.93 -74.10 -44.81
CA GLN A 16 14.91 -73.09 -45.12
C GLN A 16 15.50 -72.12 -46.16
N PRO A 17 14.76 -71.77 -47.22
CA PRO A 17 15.23 -70.77 -48.17
C PRO A 17 15.62 -69.53 -47.39
N ILE A 18 16.90 -69.15 -47.43
CA ILE A 18 17.34 -67.85 -46.91
C ILE A 18 16.37 -66.86 -47.51
N HIS A 19 15.62 -66.13 -46.68
CA HIS A 19 14.78 -65.07 -47.16
C HIS A 19 15.70 -64.07 -47.85
N VAL A 20 15.83 -64.23 -49.18
CA VAL A 20 16.37 -63.21 -50.04
C VAL A 20 15.29 -62.14 -49.98
N TYR A 21 15.46 -61.22 -49.05
CA TYR A 21 14.79 -59.95 -49.14
C TYR A 21 15.21 -59.40 -50.51
N GLY A 22 14.28 -59.45 -51.47
CA GLY A 22 14.45 -58.68 -52.70
C GLY A 22 14.79 -57.25 -52.30
N PRO A 23 15.58 -56.50 -53.10
CA PRO A 23 15.87 -55.11 -52.78
C PRO A 23 14.54 -54.45 -52.45
N GLY A 24 14.39 -54.00 -51.19
CA GLY A 24 13.18 -53.34 -50.73
C GLY A 24 12.83 -52.24 -51.74
N PRO A 25 11.55 -51.91 -51.94
CA PRO A 25 11.17 -50.85 -52.88
C PRO A 25 12.07 -49.67 -52.60
N ALA A 26 12.85 -49.24 -53.60
CA ALA A 26 13.88 -48.22 -53.45
C ALA A 26 13.27 -47.07 -52.66
N THR A 27 13.61 -47.01 -51.36
CA THR A 27 13.09 -45.97 -50.50
C THR A 27 13.69 -44.71 -51.08
N THR A 28 12.84 -43.91 -51.70
CA THR A 28 13.16 -42.65 -52.34
C THR A 28 14.09 -41.90 -51.41
N GLY A 29 15.37 -41.80 -51.79
CA GLY A 29 16.51 -41.48 -50.92
C GLY A 29 16.12 -40.51 -49.81
N GLY A 30 15.87 -41.09 -48.63
CA GLY A 30 15.43 -40.35 -47.47
C GLY A 30 16.55 -39.42 -47.04
N LEU A 31 16.20 -38.24 -46.54
CA LEU A 31 17.13 -37.20 -46.10
C LEU A 31 18.28 -37.73 -45.22
N LEU A 32 18.05 -38.82 -44.47
CA LEU A 32 19.02 -39.48 -43.59
C LEU A 32 20.15 -40.23 -44.32
N GLU A 33 19.92 -40.76 -45.53
CA GLU A 33 20.95 -41.50 -46.30
C GLU A 33 21.93 -40.57 -47.03
N ARG A 34 21.60 -39.28 -47.12
CA ARG A 34 22.47 -38.23 -47.70
C ARG A 34 23.29 -37.48 -46.64
N MET A 35 23.07 -37.76 -45.36
CA MET A 35 23.80 -37.15 -44.25
C MET A 35 25.15 -37.86 -44.09
N THR A 36 26.19 -37.09 -43.78
CA THR A 36 27.48 -37.66 -43.37
C THR A 36 27.32 -38.41 -42.04
N GLU A 37 28.20 -39.38 -41.73
CA GLU A 37 28.11 -40.17 -40.49
C GLU A 37 28.03 -39.29 -39.23
N ASP A 38 28.74 -38.15 -39.22
CA ASP A 38 28.71 -37.17 -38.12
C ASP A 38 27.34 -36.48 -37.98
N GLU A 39 26.70 -36.14 -39.10
CA GLU A 39 25.37 -35.54 -39.15
C GLU A 39 24.29 -36.54 -38.73
N TYR A 40 24.43 -37.81 -39.14
CA TYR A 40 23.56 -38.89 -38.69
C TYR A 40 23.69 -39.13 -37.18
N ALA A 41 24.92 -39.16 -36.66
CA ALA A 41 25.18 -39.32 -35.23
C ALA A 41 24.66 -38.14 -34.40
N ALA A 42 24.73 -36.91 -34.92
CA ALA A 42 24.14 -35.74 -34.28
C ALA A 42 22.61 -35.80 -34.28
N HIS A 43 22.01 -36.16 -35.41
CA HIS A 43 20.56 -36.30 -35.54
C HIS A 43 19.99 -37.40 -34.64
N VAL A 44 20.65 -38.57 -34.56
CA VAL A 44 20.23 -39.66 -33.66
C VAL A 44 20.39 -39.27 -32.19
N ARG A 45 21.48 -38.58 -31.80
CA ARG A 45 21.63 -38.06 -30.43
C ARG A 45 20.54 -37.05 -30.07
N GLN A 46 20.22 -36.15 -30.99
CA GLN A 46 19.12 -35.20 -30.82
C GLN A 46 17.77 -35.93 -30.68
N LYS A 47 17.47 -36.91 -31.53
CA LYS A 47 16.21 -37.67 -31.48
C LYS A 47 16.08 -38.53 -30.23
N MET A 48 17.18 -39.15 -29.80
CA MET A 48 17.23 -39.89 -28.53
C MET A 48 17.04 -38.96 -27.34
N TRP A 49 17.63 -37.76 -27.37
CA TRP A 49 17.44 -36.72 -26.36
C TRP A 49 15.99 -36.23 -26.33
N GLU A 50 15.41 -35.88 -27.48
CA GLU A 50 14.00 -35.48 -27.61
C GLU A 50 13.06 -36.53 -27.02
N LYS A 51 13.30 -37.83 -27.30
CA LYS A 51 12.48 -38.93 -26.78
C LYS A 51 12.63 -39.16 -25.27
N THR A 52 13.84 -39.01 -24.72
CA THR A 52 14.09 -39.21 -23.28
C THR A 52 13.79 -37.98 -22.44
N HIS A 53 13.95 -36.78 -22.99
CA HIS A 53 13.80 -35.52 -22.27
C HIS A 53 12.45 -34.83 -22.52
N ALA A 54 11.60 -35.32 -23.43
CA ALA A 54 10.26 -34.79 -23.63
C ALA A 54 9.48 -34.67 -22.30
N GLY A 55 9.47 -35.72 -21.47
CA GLY A 55 8.80 -35.67 -20.16
C GLY A 55 9.45 -34.70 -19.17
N LEU A 56 10.77 -34.54 -19.20
CA LEU A 56 11.51 -33.63 -18.33
C LEU A 56 11.31 -32.16 -18.74
N VAL A 57 11.21 -31.89 -20.05
CA VAL A 57 10.93 -30.56 -20.61
C VAL A 57 9.49 -30.16 -20.31
N GLU A 58 8.52 -31.07 -20.48
CA GLU A 58 7.13 -30.82 -20.11
C GLU A 58 6.97 -30.59 -18.60
N GLU A 59 7.63 -31.38 -17.76
CA GLU A 59 7.58 -31.19 -16.31
C GLU A 59 8.20 -29.87 -15.87
N ARG A 60 9.36 -29.48 -16.44
CA ARG A 60 9.97 -28.17 -16.18
C ARG A 60 9.07 -27.03 -16.64
N ALA A 61 8.47 -27.13 -17.83
CA ALA A 61 7.55 -26.13 -18.35
C ALA A 61 6.30 -26.00 -17.47
N ARG A 62 5.77 -27.11 -16.96
CA ARG A 62 4.66 -27.11 -16.01
C ARG A 62 5.03 -26.43 -14.70
N ARG A 63 6.16 -26.83 -14.08
CA ARG A 63 6.64 -26.21 -12.84
C ARG A 63 6.91 -24.71 -13.01
N GLU A 64 7.46 -24.30 -14.14
CA GLU A 64 7.70 -22.89 -14.44
C GLU A 64 6.38 -22.11 -14.58
N ARG A 65 5.38 -22.68 -15.25
CA ARG A 65 4.03 -22.07 -15.36
C ARG A 65 3.37 -21.94 -13.99
N GLU A 66 3.43 -22.97 -13.15
CA GLU A 66 2.89 -22.94 -11.79
C GLU A 66 3.58 -21.89 -10.92
N ARG A 67 4.91 -21.77 -11.01
CA ARG A 67 5.67 -20.72 -10.31
C ARG A 67 5.31 -19.32 -10.80
N ARG A 68 5.23 -19.11 -12.12
CA ARG A 68 4.85 -17.82 -12.71
C ARG A 68 3.42 -17.43 -12.32
N ALA A 69 2.47 -18.38 -12.35
CA ALA A 69 1.09 -18.14 -11.93
C ALA A 69 1.00 -17.79 -10.43
N GLY A 70 1.72 -18.52 -9.57
CA GLY A 70 1.78 -18.20 -8.13
C GLY A 70 2.44 -16.86 -7.83
N ASP A 71 3.51 -16.51 -8.55
CA ASP A 71 4.16 -15.19 -8.43
C ASP A 71 3.24 -14.06 -8.92
N GLU A 72 2.49 -14.29 -9.99
CA GLU A 72 1.51 -13.32 -10.53
C GLU A 72 0.33 -13.12 -9.56
N GLU A 73 -0.22 -14.20 -9.01
CA GLU A 73 -1.29 -14.15 -8.00
C GLU A 73 -0.83 -13.41 -6.73
N ARG A 74 0.39 -13.71 -6.26
CA ARG A 74 0.99 -12.97 -5.14
C ARG A 74 1.13 -11.48 -5.43
N ARG A 75 1.69 -11.13 -6.59
CA ARG A 75 1.85 -9.72 -7.00
C ARG A 75 0.51 -9.01 -7.14
N ALA A 76 -0.50 -9.69 -7.69
CA ALA A 76 -1.86 -9.17 -7.80
C ALA A 76 -2.47 -8.91 -6.42
N GLY A 77 -2.36 -9.86 -5.49
CA GLY A 77 -2.84 -9.71 -4.12
C GLY A 77 -2.11 -8.62 -3.33
N GLU A 78 -0.79 -8.49 -3.50
CA GLU A 78 0.00 -7.40 -2.91
C GLU A 78 -0.42 -6.03 -3.48
N ALA A 79 -0.64 -5.94 -4.79
CA ALA A 79 -1.10 -4.73 -5.45
C ALA A 79 -2.51 -4.32 -5.00
N GLU A 80 -3.43 -5.27 -4.82
CA GLU A 80 -4.77 -5.01 -4.29
C GLU A 80 -4.72 -4.50 -2.85
N ARG A 81 -3.94 -5.16 -1.98
CA ARG A 81 -3.74 -4.69 -0.58
C ARG A 81 -3.14 -3.29 -0.53
N ALA A 82 -2.20 -2.98 -1.42
CA ALA A 82 -1.62 -1.65 -1.53
C ALA A 82 -2.67 -0.61 -1.96
N ARG A 83 -3.53 -0.93 -2.93
CA ARG A 83 -4.63 -0.05 -3.37
C ARG A 83 -5.61 0.22 -2.23
N ILE A 84 -6.06 -0.82 -1.52
CA ILE A 84 -6.96 -0.69 -0.37
C ILE A 84 -6.33 0.18 0.72
N ARG A 85 -5.04 0.00 1.02
CA ARG A 85 -4.33 0.82 2.00
C ARG A 85 -4.32 2.30 1.60
N VAL A 86 -3.99 2.61 0.35
CA VAL A 86 -3.98 3.99 -0.16
C VAL A 86 -5.39 4.61 -0.09
N GLU A 87 -6.44 3.86 -0.42
CA GLU A 87 -7.81 4.34 -0.36
C GLU A 87 -8.31 4.56 1.08
N MET A 88 -7.96 3.64 1.99
CA MET A 88 -8.20 3.78 3.43
C MET A 88 -7.52 5.03 3.97
N GLU A 89 -6.24 5.23 3.66
CA GLU A 89 -5.47 6.40 4.09
C GLU A 89 -6.07 7.71 3.57
N ARG A 90 -6.45 7.77 2.28
CA ARG A 90 -7.17 8.92 1.70
C ARG A 90 -8.50 9.18 2.39
N SER A 91 -9.22 8.13 2.80
CA SER A 91 -10.52 8.27 3.46
C SER A 91 -10.38 8.68 4.93
N LEU A 92 -9.36 8.19 5.62
CA LEU A 92 -9.00 8.63 6.98
C LEU A 92 -8.59 10.09 6.97
N ARG A 93 -7.69 10.49 6.07
CA ARG A 93 -7.26 11.88 5.91
C ARG A 93 -8.45 12.83 5.69
N ARG A 94 -9.32 12.51 4.72
CA ARG A 94 -10.55 13.29 4.47
C ARG A 94 -11.51 13.26 5.66
N GLY A 95 -11.53 12.18 6.44
CA GLY A 95 -12.32 12.05 7.66
C GLY A 95 -11.82 12.97 8.77
N GLU A 96 -10.50 13.03 8.96
CA GLU A 96 -9.83 13.89 9.91
C GLU A 96 -9.96 15.37 9.53
N GLU A 97 -9.74 15.73 8.26
CA GLU A 97 -9.99 17.08 7.73
C GLU A 97 -11.43 17.53 7.99
N ARG A 98 -12.43 16.66 7.75
CA ARG A 98 -13.83 16.96 8.07
C ARG A 98 -14.08 17.14 9.57
N ARG A 99 -13.47 16.32 10.42
CA ARG A 99 -13.59 16.44 11.87
C ARG A 99 -12.94 17.74 12.37
N ARG A 100 -11.75 18.08 11.87
CA ARG A 100 -11.04 19.34 12.16
C ARG A 100 -11.89 20.54 11.78
N ARG A 101 -12.38 20.57 10.54
CA ARG A 101 -13.23 21.66 10.03
C ARG A 101 -14.52 21.81 10.80
N ARG A 102 -15.23 20.71 11.07
CA ARG A 102 -16.47 20.72 11.88
C ARG A 102 -16.20 21.16 13.32
N GLY A 103 -15.08 20.75 13.92
CA GLY A 103 -14.67 21.18 15.26
C GLY A 103 -14.41 22.68 15.32
N TRP A 104 -13.70 23.22 14.33
CA TRP A 104 -13.42 24.66 14.21
C TRP A 104 -14.68 25.49 13.93
N GLU A 105 -15.50 25.08 12.96
CA GLU A 105 -16.78 25.73 12.66
C GLU A 105 -17.74 25.68 13.87
N GLY A 106 -17.76 24.56 14.60
CA GLY A 106 -18.51 24.41 15.84
C GLY A 106 -18.02 25.34 16.95
N TYR A 107 -16.70 25.46 17.14
CA TYR A 107 -16.10 26.43 18.06
C TYR A 107 -16.48 27.86 17.69
N LEU A 108 -16.34 28.26 16.43
CA LEU A 108 -16.75 29.60 15.97
C LEU A 108 -18.25 29.85 16.17
N GLY A 109 -19.08 28.82 15.97
CA GLY A 109 -20.52 28.88 16.23
C GLY A 109 -20.82 29.12 17.71
N ARG A 110 -20.25 28.30 18.61
CA ARG A 110 -20.39 28.48 20.07
C ARG A 110 -19.86 29.84 20.52
N TRP A 111 -18.74 30.28 19.94
CA TRP A 111 -18.17 31.60 20.22
C TRP A 111 -19.11 32.73 19.83
N LYS A 112 -19.68 32.69 18.62
CA LYS A 112 -20.64 33.71 18.16
C LYS A 112 -21.90 33.72 19.01
N ALA A 113 -22.41 32.55 19.39
CA ALA A 113 -23.59 32.44 20.25
C ALA A 113 -23.33 33.03 21.64
N TRP A 114 -22.19 32.68 22.26
CA TRP A 114 -21.80 33.20 23.57
C TRP A 114 -21.47 34.69 23.56
N ALA A 115 -20.74 35.17 22.54
CA ALA A 115 -20.44 36.59 22.40
C ALA A 115 -21.70 37.41 22.08
N GLY A 116 -22.63 36.85 21.31
CA GLY A 116 -23.90 37.49 20.96
C GLY A 116 -24.90 37.56 22.12
N SER A 117 -24.80 36.66 23.10
CA SER A 117 -25.61 36.72 24.34
C SER A 117 -25.07 37.69 25.39
N GLY A 118 -24.04 38.48 25.06
CA GLY A 118 -23.40 39.39 26.01
C GLY A 118 -22.40 38.69 26.94
N GLY A 119 -21.86 37.53 26.54
CA GLY A 119 -20.85 36.80 27.28
C GLY A 119 -21.43 35.99 28.44
N GLY A 120 -22.48 35.19 28.15
CA GLY A 120 -23.36 34.45 29.07
C GLY A 120 -22.72 33.57 30.15
N GLY A 121 -22.00 34.21 31.08
CA GLY A 121 -21.36 33.58 32.24
C GLY A 121 -20.05 32.85 31.91
N VAL A 122 -19.33 32.54 32.99
CA VAL A 122 -18.09 31.74 32.98
C VAL A 122 -18.32 30.33 32.42
N GLU A 123 -19.46 29.72 32.77
CA GLU A 123 -19.79 28.35 32.34
C GLU A 123 -20.05 28.24 30.83
N GLY A 124 -20.36 29.36 30.18
CA GLY A 124 -20.60 29.41 28.74
C GLY A 124 -19.36 29.67 27.88
N ILE A 125 -18.17 29.87 28.49
CA ILE A 125 -16.96 30.21 27.74
C ILE A 125 -16.64 29.08 26.74
N PRO A 126 -16.60 29.37 25.43
CA PRO A 126 -16.25 28.38 24.44
C PRO A 126 -14.74 28.21 24.40
N TRP A 127 -14.23 27.30 25.23
CA TRP A 127 -12.81 26.98 25.28
C TRP A 127 -12.33 26.36 23.94
N PRO A 128 -11.12 26.70 23.45
CA PRO A 128 -10.58 26.16 22.21
C PRO A 128 -9.92 24.81 22.47
N VAL A 129 -10.69 23.86 23.02
CA VAL A 129 -10.25 22.48 23.29
C VAL A 129 -11.27 21.49 22.74
N VAL A 130 -10.79 20.29 22.40
CA VAL A 130 -11.68 19.16 22.11
C VAL A 130 -12.36 18.75 23.41
N GLU A 131 -13.69 18.63 23.39
CA GLU A 131 -14.53 18.33 24.56
C GLU A 131 -13.92 17.22 25.43
N GLY A 132 -13.76 17.47 26.72
CA GLY A 132 -13.27 16.49 27.70
C GLY A 132 -11.76 16.50 28.03
N LYS A 133 -10.95 17.38 27.43
CA LYS A 133 -9.55 17.59 27.87
C LYS A 133 -9.46 18.69 28.92
N GLY A 134 -9.52 18.26 30.19
CA GLY A 134 -9.70 19.08 31.38
C GLY A 134 -8.40 19.58 31.99
N GLU A 135 -8.36 20.90 32.15
CA GLU A 135 -7.64 21.67 33.19
C GLU A 135 -6.10 21.59 33.26
N GLY A 136 -5.49 22.71 33.66
CA GLY A 136 -4.03 22.82 33.83
C GLY A 136 -3.22 22.71 32.53
N LYS A 137 -2.05 22.03 32.59
CA LYS A 137 -1.11 21.92 31.47
C LYS A 137 -1.69 21.16 30.26
N GLU A 138 -2.58 20.21 30.50
CA GLU A 138 -3.25 19.47 29.42
C GLU A 138 -4.12 20.40 28.57
N ARG A 139 -4.71 21.44 29.18
CA ARG A 139 -5.44 22.47 28.45
C ARG A 139 -4.52 23.28 27.54
N GLU A 140 -3.34 23.69 28.01
CA GLU A 140 -2.41 24.46 27.17
C GLU A 140 -2.01 23.70 25.90
N GLU A 141 -1.69 22.41 26.03
CA GLU A 141 -1.35 21.56 24.90
C GLU A 141 -2.57 21.29 24.01
N ALA A 142 -3.73 21.01 24.59
CA ALA A 142 -4.97 20.82 23.85
C ALA A 142 -5.35 22.07 23.03
N VAL A 143 -5.16 23.27 23.59
CA VAL A 143 -5.38 24.55 22.90
C VAL A 143 -4.43 24.68 21.72
N ARG A 144 -3.14 24.39 21.92
CA ARG A 144 -2.14 24.44 20.84
C ARG A 144 -2.52 23.50 19.70
N VAL A 145 -2.82 22.25 20.01
CA VAL A 145 -3.23 21.24 19.03
C VAL A 145 -4.51 21.68 18.31
N PHE A 146 -5.49 22.19 19.05
CA PHE A 146 -6.75 22.67 18.47
C PHE A 146 -6.55 23.79 17.45
N PHE A 147 -5.70 24.78 17.73
CA PHE A 147 -5.41 25.85 16.77
C PHE A 147 -4.59 25.35 15.56
N VAL A 148 -3.58 24.51 15.78
CA VAL A 148 -2.76 23.96 14.68
C VAL A 148 -3.59 23.09 13.75
N GLU A 149 -4.41 22.20 14.30
CA GLU A 149 -5.27 21.30 13.54
C GLU A 149 -6.52 22.00 12.97
N GLY A 150 -7.10 22.94 13.71
CA GLY A 150 -8.33 23.65 13.33
C GLY A 150 -8.11 24.74 12.29
N LEU A 151 -6.99 25.47 12.34
CA LEU A 151 -6.63 26.47 11.34
C LEU A 151 -5.87 25.87 10.15
N GLY A 152 -5.30 24.67 10.31
CA GLY A 152 -4.65 23.93 9.22
C GLY A 152 -3.41 24.63 8.67
N LEU A 153 -2.33 24.71 9.48
CA LEU A 153 -1.07 25.36 9.09
C LEU A 153 -0.55 24.92 7.72
N GLU A 154 -0.62 23.61 7.43
CA GLU A 154 -0.17 23.02 6.16
C GLU A 154 -1.04 23.38 4.96
N GLU A 155 -2.34 23.63 5.17
CA GLU A 155 -3.29 23.91 4.09
C GLU A 155 -3.38 25.40 3.77
N VAL A 156 -3.30 26.24 4.80
CA VAL A 156 -3.57 27.68 4.73
C VAL A 156 -2.28 28.48 4.53
N GLY A 157 -1.13 27.91 4.91
CA GLY A 157 0.17 28.54 4.83
C GLY A 157 0.45 29.51 5.99
N GLU A 158 1.74 29.72 6.28
CA GLU A 158 2.21 30.43 7.48
C GLU A 158 1.66 31.86 7.60
N ARG A 159 1.53 32.59 6.48
CA ARG A 159 1.06 33.99 6.49
C ARG A 159 -0.40 34.13 6.91
N GLU A 160 -1.28 33.34 6.31
CA GLU A 160 -2.72 33.38 6.62
C GLU A 160 -3.01 32.72 7.98
N PHE A 161 -2.25 31.69 8.35
CA PHE A 161 -2.29 31.12 9.70
C PHE A 161 -1.92 32.18 10.77
N ALA A 162 -0.84 32.93 10.56
CA ALA A 162 -0.43 34.01 11.45
C ALA A 162 -1.45 35.16 11.51
N ALA A 163 -2.14 35.46 10.40
CA ALA A 163 -3.20 36.46 10.38
C ALA A 163 -4.41 36.03 11.24
N ARG A 164 -4.85 34.77 11.12
CA ARG A 164 -5.96 34.23 11.93
C ARG A 164 -5.58 34.14 13.41
N LEU A 165 -4.36 33.72 13.74
CA LEU A 165 -3.88 33.72 15.12
C LEU A 165 -3.85 35.13 15.73
N LYS A 166 -3.53 36.16 14.94
CA LYS A 166 -3.59 37.54 15.42
C LYS A 166 -5.02 37.95 15.82
N GLU A 167 -6.03 37.54 15.05
CA GLU A 167 -7.43 37.80 15.39
C GLU A 167 -7.85 37.06 16.67
N GLU A 168 -7.48 35.79 16.80
CA GLU A 168 -7.76 34.98 17.99
C GLU A 168 -7.02 35.53 19.22
N ARG A 169 -5.80 36.06 19.06
CA ARG A 169 -5.03 36.72 20.12
C ARG A 169 -5.77 37.94 20.68
N VAL A 170 -6.32 38.79 19.81
CA VAL A 170 -7.10 39.95 20.24
C VAL A 170 -8.39 39.50 20.93
N ARG A 171 -9.01 38.43 20.43
CA ARG A 171 -10.24 37.86 20.98
C ARG A 171 -10.05 37.28 22.39
N TRP A 172 -8.94 36.59 22.64
CA TRP A 172 -8.59 35.98 23.92
C TRP A 172 -7.81 36.89 24.86
N HIS A 173 -7.60 38.16 24.50
CA HIS A 173 -6.91 39.11 25.36
C HIS A 173 -7.63 39.23 26.73
N PRO A 174 -6.91 39.15 27.87
CA PRO A 174 -7.54 39.15 29.20
C PRO A 174 -8.52 40.31 29.42
N ASP A 175 -8.14 41.53 29.03
CA ASP A 175 -9.03 42.71 29.09
C ASP A 175 -10.31 42.55 28.25
N LYS A 176 -10.23 41.98 27.04
CA LYS A 176 -11.40 41.78 26.17
C LYS A 176 -12.33 40.70 26.70
N MET A 177 -11.75 39.65 27.27
CA MET A 177 -12.52 38.59 27.94
C MET A 177 -13.18 39.10 29.22
N GLN A 178 -12.48 39.90 30.01
CA GLN A 178 -13.02 40.53 31.21
C GLN A 178 -14.19 41.48 30.88
N GLN A 179 -14.05 42.31 29.84
CA GLN A 179 -15.13 43.17 29.34
C GLN A 179 -16.37 42.37 28.94
N ARG A 180 -16.17 41.22 28.27
CA ARG A 180 -17.28 40.34 27.83
C ARG A 180 -17.93 39.58 28.98
N LEU A 181 -17.19 39.25 30.02
CA LEU A 181 -17.69 38.55 31.19
C LEU A 181 -18.35 39.48 32.22
N GLY A 182 -18.51 40.77 31.91
CA GLY A 182 -19.17 41.72 32.81
C GLY A 182 -18.27 42.25 33.94
N GLY A 183 -16.95 42.20 33.79
CA GLY A 183 -15.98 42.87 34.67
C GLY A 183 -15.47 42.05 35.85
N THR A 184 -16.36 41.56 36.73
CA THR A 184 -15.97 40.78 37.92
C THR A 184 -15.96 39.30 37.58
N VAL A 185 -14.76 38.79 37.28
CA VAL A 185 -14.53 37.38 36.92
C VAL A 185 -13.70 36.71 38.02
N ASP A 186 -13.98 35.44 38.28
CA ASP A 186 -13.20 34.61 39.19
C ASP A 186 -11.70 34.56 38.79
N GLU A 187 -10.82 34.57 39.79
CA GLU A 187 -9.37 34.59 39.59
C GLU A 187 -8.84 33.29 38.95
N GLY A 188 -9.49 32.15 39.20
CA GLY A 188 -9.20 30.89 38.52
C GLY A 188 -9.48 30.98 37.02
N VAL A 189 -10.65 31.48 36.65
CA VAL A 189 -11.05 31.66 35.25
C VAL A 189 -10.14 32.64 34.52
N MET A 190 -9.78 33.76 35.16
CA MET A 190 -8.86 34.74 34.56
C MET A 190 -7.45 34.15 34.35
N ARG A 191 -6.99 33.26 35.25
CA ARG A 191 -5.74 32.52 35.03
C ARG A 191 -5.83 31.59 33.81
N GLU A 192 -6.95 30.89 33.64
CA GLU A 192 -7.15 30.00 32.48
C GLU A 192 -7.26 30.76 31.16
N VAL A 193 -7.96 31.90 31.15
CA VAL A 193 -8.01 32.82 30.00
C VAL A 193 -6.62 33.31 29.65
N THR A 194 -5.84 33.72 30.66
CA THR A 194 -4.46 34.19 30.47
C THR A 194 -3.55 33.09 29.95
N ALA A 195 -3.67 31.85 30.46
CA ALA A 195 -2.92 30.71 29.96
C ALA A 195 -3.25 30.42 28.47
N THR A 196 -4.53 30.46 28.11
CA THR A 196 -5.00 30.31 26.72
C THR A 196 -4.40 31.40 25.83
N PHE A 197 -4.43 32.66 26.28
CA PHE A 197 -3.81 33.78 25.57
C PHE A 197 -2.30 33.58 25.38
N GLN A 198 -1.57 33.15 26.42
CA GLN A 198 -0.13 32.91 26.34
C GLN A 198 0.24 31.77 25.39
N VAL A 199 -0.62 30.75 25.26
CA VAL A 199 -0.43 29.68 24.26
C VAL A 199 -0.60 30.26 22.85
N ILE A 200 -1.64 31.05 22.61
CA ILE A 200 -1.88 31.70 21.31
C ILE A 200 -0.74 32.66 20.96
N ASP A 201 -0.28 33.46 21.92
CA ASP A 201 0.82 34.43 21.74
C ASP A 201 2.15 33.73 21.41
N ARG A 202 2.49 32.66 22.14
CA ARG A 202 3.66 31.81 21.83
C ARG A 202 3.54 31.21 20.43
N LEU A 203 2.39 30.62 20.10
CA LEU A 203 2.15 30.00 18.79
C LEU A 203 2.29 31.03 17.65
N TRP A 204 1.76 32.23 17.83
CA TRP A 204 1.86 33.31 16.85
C TRP A 204 3.30 33.77 16.64
N ASN A 205 4.06 33.96 17.73
CA ASN A 205 5.48 34.33 17.67
C ASN A 205 6.31 33.25 16.96
N ASP A 206 6.08 31.97 17.27
CA ASP A 206 6.76 30.84 16.63
C ASP A 206 6.52 30.80 15.12
N THR A 207 5.30 31.09 14.66
CA THR A 207 4.98 31.13 13.23
C THR A 207 5.51 32.35 12.48
N ARG A 208 5.94 33.40 13.19
CA ARG A 208 6.53 34.61 12.58
C ARG A 208 8.05 34.66 12.68
N GLY A 209 8.63 33.82 13.56
CA GLY A 209 10.06 33.71 13.79
C GLY A 209 10.77 32.64 12.95
N LYS A 210 10.00 31.83 12.20
CA LYS A 210 10.51 30.96 11.12
C LYS A 210 10.43 31.69 9.79
#